data_AF-A0A5B6YU03-F1
#
_entry.id   AF-A0A5B6YU03-F1
#
_cell.length_a   1.000
_cell.length_b   1.000
_cell.length_c   1.000
_cell.angle_alpha   90.00
_cell.angle_beta   90.00
_cell.angle_gamma   90.00
#
_symmetry.space_group_name_H-M   'P 1'
#
loop_
_entity.id
_entity.type
_entity.pdbx_description
1 polymer ?
#
loop_
_entity_poly.entity_id
_entity_poly.type
_entity_poly.pdbx_seq_one_letter_code
_entity_poly.pdbx_strand_id
1 'polypeptide(L)'
;LPAPRYAPATQLWRGRLHVMGGSKENRHTPGLEHWSLAVKNGKALEEKWQTETPIPRGGPHRACVVVDDRLYVIGGQEGDFMAKPGSPIFKCSRRHEVVYGDVYMLDDEMKWKALPPMPKPNSHIECAWVIVNNSIIIVGGTTEKHPVTKRMILVGEVFQFHPDSLKWLVIGKLPYRVKTTLAGFWDGWLYFTSGQRDRGPDNPAPRKVIGDMWRTKLSL
;
A
#
# COMPACT_ATOMS: atom_id res chain seq x y z
N LEU A 1 -2.53 -11.76 -15.97
CA LEU A 1 -2.69 -10.29 -16.05
C LEU A 1 -2.58 -9.86 -17.51
N PRO A 2 -3.35 -8.85 -17.97
CA PRO A 2 -3.29 -8.36 -19.35
C PRO A 2 -1.96 -7.71 -19.73
N ALA A 3 -1.25 -7.11 -18.77
CA ALA A 3 0.09 -6.57 -18.96
C ALA A 3 0.91 -6.69 -17.67
N PRO A 4 2.26 -6.75 -17.75
CA PRO A 4 3.12 -6.78 -16.58
C PRO A 4 2.98 -5.51 -15.72
N ARG A 5 3.00 -5.70 -14.40
CA ARG A 5 2.92 -4.61 -13.42
C ARG A 5 3.90 -4.85 -12.29
N TYR A 6 4.52 -3.78 -11.84
CA TYR A 6 5.35 -3.75 -10.64
C TYR A 6 4.55 -3.19 -9.47
N ALA A 7 4.41 -4.01 -8.42
CA ALA A 7 3.65 -3.73 -7.19
C ALA A 7 2.27 -3.06 -7.42
N PRO A 8 1.39 -3.65 -8.25
CA PRO A 8 0.02 -3.18 -8.38
C PRO A 8 -0.77 -3.41 -7.09
N ALA A 9 -1.82 -2.61 -6.88
CA ALA A 9 -2.84 -2.91 -5.87
C ALA A 9 -3.64 -4.13 -6.33
N THR A 10 -3.88 -5.08 -5.42
CA THR A 10 -4.68 -6.27 -5.69
C THR A 10 -5.66 -6.54 -4.55
N GLN A 11 -6.92 -6.82 -4.86
CA GLN A 11 -7.92 -7.15 -3.84
C GLN A 11 -9.05 -8.02 -4.39
N LEU A 12 -9.63 -8.87 -3.55
CA LEU A 12 -10.88 -9.57 -3.85
C LEU A 12 -12.06 -8.67 -3.52
N TRP A 13 -12.95 -8.46 -4.50
CA TRP A 13 -14.18 -7.70 -4.33
C TRP A 13 -15.27 -8.27 -5.24
N ARG A 14 -16.49 -8.44 -4.72
CA ARG A 14 -17.66 -8.93 -5.49
C ARG A 14 -17.39 -10.22 -6.30
N GLY A 15 -16.64 -11.15 -5.71
CA GLY A 15 -16.29 -12.44 -6.36
C GLY A 15 -15.24 -12.33 -7.47
N ARG A 16 -14.55 -11.20 -7.58
CA ARG A 16 -13.53 -10.95 -8.60
C ARG A 16 -12.21 -10.54 -7.96
N LEU A 17 -11.09 -10.97 -8.55
CA LEU A 17 -9.76 -10.49 -8.24
C LEU A 17 -9.50 -9.21 -9.04
N HIS A 18 -9.49 -8.08 -8.35
CA HIS A 18 -9.17 -6.78 -8.93
C HIS A 18 -7.67 -6.53 -8.85
N VAL A 19 -7.09 -6.03 -9.94
CA VAL A 19 -5.69 -5.62 -10.03
C VAL A 19 -5.62 -4.26 -10.71
N MET A 20 -5.01 -3.27 -10.05
CA MET A 20 -5.02 -1.90 -10.53
C MET A 20 -3.74 -1.14 -10.19
N GLY A 21 -3.41 -0.17 -11.04
CA GLY A 21 -2.27 0.71 -10.82
C GLY A 21 -0.94 -0.02 -11.01
N GLY A 22 0.00 0.17 -10.07
CA GLY A 22 1.37 -0.31 -10.19
C GLY A 22 2.21 0.55 -11.13
N SER A 23 3.50 0.26 -11.22
CA SER A 23 4.35 0.78 -12.31
C SER A 23 4.33 -0.16 -13.51
N LYS A 24 4.55 0.38 -14.71
CA LYS A 24 4.89 -0.40 -15.91
C LYS A 24 6.27 -1.03 -15.75
N GLU A 25 6.70 -1.82 -16.74
CA GLU A 25 7.93 -2.64 -16.71
C GLU A 25 9.20 -1.85 -16.37
N ASN A 26 9.27 -0.58 -16.73
CA ASN A 26 10.39 0.31 -16.39
C ASN A 26 10.44 0.70 -14.90
N ARG A 27 9.50 0.20 -14.07
CA ARG A 27 9.29 0.51 -12.65
C ARG A 27 9.04 1.98 -12.34
N HIS A 28 8.92 2.83 -13.36
CA HIS A 28 8.87 4.27 -13.22
C HIS A 28 7.55 4.86 -13.68
N THR A 29 7.07 4.47 -14.86
CA THR A 29 5.83 4.98 -15.44
C THR A 29 4.63 4.42 -14.68
N PRO A 30 3.76 5.26 -14.11
CA PRO A 30 2.51 4.81 -13.49
C PRO A 30 1.61 4.08 -14.49
N GLY A 31 1.13 2.90 -14.11
CA GLY A 31 -0.03 2.27 -14.74
C GLY A 31 -1.32 2.84 -14.14
N LEU A 32 -2.32 3.09 -14.97
CA LEU A 32 -3.66 3.57 -14.56
C LEU A 32 -4.73 2.49 -14.72
N GLU A 33 -4.38 1.41 -15.40
CA GLU A 33 -5.30 0.35 -15.77
C GLU A 33 -5.79 -0.38 -14.52
N HIS A 34 -7.07 -0.73 -14.56
CA HIS A 34 -7.75 -1.54 -13.57
C HIS A 34 -8.37 -2.71 -14.32
N TRP A 35 -8.07 -3.93 -13.88
CA TRP A 35 -8.64 -5.14 -14.42
C TRP A 35 -9.23 -6.00 -13.31
N SER A 36 -10.20 -6.82 -13.68
CA SER A 36 -10.79 -7.80 -12.78
C SER A 36 -10.87 -9.18 -13.43
N LEU A 37 -10.83 -10.22 -12.61
CA LEU A 37 -11.02 -11.61 -13.04
C LEU A 37 -11.96 -12.32 -12.07
N ALA A 38 -13.07 -12.89 -12.54
CA ALA A 38 -13.97 -13.70 -11.71
C ALA A 38 -13.20 -14.90 -11.14
N VAL A 39 -13.31 -15.11 -9.83
CA VAL A 39 -12.63 -16.20 -9.13
C VAL A 39 -13.54 -16.88 -8.11
N LYS A 40 -13.40 -18.19 -7.97
CA LYS A 40 -14.06 -18.98 -6.92
C LYS A 40 -13.19 -20.18 -6.56
N ASN A 41 -13.06 -20.46 -5.26
CA ASN A 41 -12.28 -21.59 -4.73
C ASN A 41 -10.86 -21.67 -5.32
N GLY A 42 -10.17 -20.53 -5.42
CA GLY A 42 -8.80 -20.43 -5.94
C GLY A 42 -8.66 -20.63 -7.45
N LYS A 43 -9.76 -20.70 -8.21
CA LYS A 43 -9.74 -20.85 -9.68
C LYS A 43 -10.38 -19.64 -10.36
N ALA A 44 -9.85 -19.29 -11.53
CA ALA A 44 -10.51 -18.35 -12.44
C ALA A 44 -11.78 -18.98 -13.03
N LEU A 45 -12.84 -18.17 -13.16
CA LEU A 45 -14.11 -18.56 -13.77
C LEU A 45 -14.24 -18.08 -15.23
N GLU A 46 -13.29 -17.27 -15.69
CA GLU A 46 -13.24 -16.73 -17.05
C GLU A 46 -11.80 -16.74 -17.55
N GLU A 47 -11.63 -16.84 -18.87
CA GLU A 47 -10.30 -16.94 -19.50
C GLU A 47 -9.62 -15.58 -19.68
N LYS A 48 -10.41 -14.51 -19.74
CA LYS A 48 -9.96 -13.16 -20.04
C LYS A 48 -10.29 -12.23 -18.89
N TRP A 49 -9.34 -11.36 -18.57
CA TRP A 49 -9.56 -10.26 -17.65
C TRP A 49 -10.51 -9.24 -18.27
N GLN A 50 -11.36 -8.67 -17.44
CA GLN A 50 -12.21 -7.55 -17.81
C GLN A 50 -11.48 -6.23 -17.51
N THR A 51 -11.64 -5.23 -18.39
CA THR A 51 -11.16 -3.88 -18.15
C THR A 51 -12.21 -3.12 -17.34
N GLU A 52 -11.78 -2.53 -16.25
CA GLU A 52 -12.61 -1.76 -15.32
C GLU A 52 -12.29 -0.26 -15.41
N THR A 53 -13.04 0.57 -14.66
CA THR A 53 -12.77 2.01 -14.55
C THR A 53 -11.32 2.26 -14.07
N PRO A 54 -10.48 2.94 -14.87
CA PRO A 54 -9.09 3.23 -14.54
C PRO A 54 -8.96 4.02 -13.23
N ILE A 55 -7.88 3.77 -12.49
CA ILE A 55 -7.63 4.46 -11.23
C ILE A 55 -7.22 5.93 -11.47
N PRO A 56 -7.68 6.92 -10.67
CA PRO A 56 -7.39 8.33 -10.92
C PRO A 56 -5.90 8.68 -10.89
N ARG A 57 -5.13 7.96 -10.05
CA ARG A 57 -3.68 8.11 -9.93
C ARG A 57 -3.04 6.73 -9.83
N GLY A 58 -2.07 6.47 -10.70
CA GLY A 58 -1.33 5.20 -10.79
C GLY A 58 -0.09 5.11 -9.93
N GLY A 59 0.69 4.04 -10.12
CA GLY A 59 1.97 3.82 -9.45
C GLY A 59 1.94 2.75 -8.35
N PRO A 60 3.12 2.32 -7.86
CA PRO A 60 3.28 1.12 -7.06
C PRO A 60 3.05 1.34 -5.55
N HIS A 61 3.10 0.24 -4.81
CA HIS A 61 3.30 0.22 -3.35
C HIS A 61 2.18 0.85 -2.50
N ARG A 62 0.94 0.72 -2.96
CA ARG A 62 -0.29 1.27 -2.37
C ARG A 62 -1.08 0.20 -1.62
N ALA A 63 -1.90 0.61 -0.66
CA ALA A 63 -2.88 -0.28 -0.03
C ALA A 63 -4.15 -0.38 -0.90
N CYS A 64 -4.79 -1.56 -0.88
CA CYS A 64 -6.05 -1.83 -1.56
C CYS A 64 -6.98 -2.58 -0.61
N VAL A 65 -8.05 -1.95 -0.16
CA VAL A 65 -8.87 -2.43 0.96
C VAL A 65 -10.33 -2.47 0.54
N VAL A 66 -11.06 -3.52 0.91
CA VAL A 66 -12.51 -3.56 0.74
C VAL A 66 -13.17 -3.48 2.11
N VAL A 67 -14.00 -2.48 2.34
CA VAL A 67 -14.80 -2.30 3.55
C VAL A 67 -16.18 -1.79 3.15
N ASP A 68 -17.23 -2.33 3.76
CA ASP A 68 -18.64 -2.04 3.43
C ASP A 68 -18.96 -2.09 1.92
N ASP A 69 -18.51 -3.16 1.26
CA ASP A 69 -18.68 -3.39 -0.18
C ASP A 69 -18.17 -2.25 -1.08
N ARG A 70 -17.21 -1.45 -0.60
CA ARG A 70 -16.51 -0.43 -1.37
C ARG A 70 -15.03 -0.72 -1.41
N LEU A 71 -14.39 -0.44 -2.54
CA LEU A 71 -12.96 -0.66 -2.73
C LEU A 71 -12.21 0.66 -2.56
N TYR A 72 -11.23 0.68 -1.66
CA TYR A 72 -10.40 1.82 -1.34
C TYR A 72 -8.98 1.59 -1.81
N VAL A 73 -8.39 2.63 -2.38
CA VAL A 73 -6.98 2.66 -2.73
C VAL A 73 -6.33 3.83 -2.03
N ILE A 74 -5.29 3.54 -1.25
CA ILE A 74 -4.71 4.47 -0.28
C ILE A 74 -3.20 4.58 -0.49
N GLY A 75 -2.73 5.82 -0.61
CA GLY A 75 -1.32 6.18 -0.70
C GLY A 75 -0.62 5.59 -1.92
N GLY A 76 0.60 5.12 -1.71
CA GLY A 76 1.49 4.62 -2.76
C GLY A 76 2.49 5.66 -3.21
N GLN A 77 3.17 5.38 -4.31
CA GLN A 77 4.15 6.29 -4.89
C GLN A 77 4.09 6.33 -6.41
N GLU A 78 4.79 7.28 -7.00
CA GLU A 78 5.14 7.34 -8.41
C GLU A 78 6.66 7.27 -8.56
N GLY A 79 7.10 6.54 -9.58
CA GLY A 79 8.50 6.21 -9.73
C GLY A 79 8.97 5.12 -8.77
N ASP A 80 10.06 4.47 -9.15
CA ASP A 80 10.88 3.61 -8.30
C ASP A 80 12.24 3.48 -8.99
N PHE A 81 13.19 2.82 -8.35
CA PHE A 81 14.51 2.58 -8.91
C PHE A 81 14.39 1.62 -10.10
N MET A 82 14.95 2.04 -11.23
CA MET A 82 14.89 1.28 -12.47
C MET A 82 15.98 0.21 -12.43
N ALA A 83 15.65 -1.04 -12.77
CA ALA A 83 16.66 -2.09 -12.90
C ALA A 83 17.68 -1.69 -13.98
N LYS A 84 18.97 -1.87 -13.69
CA LYS A 84 20.03 -1.70 -14.70
C LYS A 84 20.07 -2.96 -15.57
N PRO A 85 19.77 -2.87 -16.89
CA PRO A 85 19.80 -4.03 -17.76
C PRO A 85 21.15 -4.75 -17.69
N GLY A 86 21.12 -6.08 -17.57
CA GLY A 86 22.34 -6.90 -17.54
C GLY A 86 23.18 -6.77 -16.27
N SER A 87 22.72 -6.11 -15.20
CA SER A 87 23.50 -6.03 -13.97
C SER A 87 23.63 -7.42 -13.31
N PRO A 88 24.86 -7.96 -13.12
CA PRO A 88 25.06 -9.31 -12.55
C PRO A 88 24.69 -9.41 -11.07
N ILE A 89 24.41 -8.27 -10.42
CA ILE A 89 24.08 -8.15 -9.00
C ILE A 89 22.79 -7.35 -8.79
N PHE A 90 21.91 -7.32 -9.79
CA PHE A 90 20.57 -6.71 -9.71
C PHE A 90 20.57 -5.24 -9.25
N LYS A 91 21.58 -4.46 -9.68
CA LYS A 91 21.64 -3.02 -9.35
C LYS A 91 20.46 -2.28 -9.98
N CYS A 92 19.95 -1.31 -9.25
CA CYS A 92 18.97 -0.36 -9.77
C CYS A 92 19.58 1.07 -9.82
N SER A 93 19.15 1.88 -10.78
CA SER A 93 19.47 3.31 -10.83
C SER A 93 18.41 4.10 -10.06
N ARG A 94 18.88 5.02 -9.21
CA ARG A 94 18.00 5.91 -8.48
C ARG A 94 17.27 6.83 -9.44
N ARG A 95 15.99 7.04 -9.20
CA ARG A 95 15.18 8.06 -9.84
C ARG A 95 14.44 8.88 -8.79
N HIS A 96 13.84 9.97 -9.24
CA HIS A 96 12.90 10.70 -8.40
C HIS A 96 11.68 9.82 -8.12
N GLU A 97 11.21 9.87 -6.87
CA GLU A 97 10.05 9.17 -6.38
C GLU A 97 9.18 10.20 -5.67
N VAL A 98 7.87 10.14 -5.90
CA VAL A 98 6.89 10.97 -5.19
C VAL A 98 6.00 10.05 -4.38
N VAL A 99 5.88 10.27 -3.07
CA VAL A 99 5.02 9.49 -2.20
C VAL A 99 3.71 10.24 -2.00
N TYR A 100 2.59 9.52 -2.04
CA TYR A 100 1.26 10.10 -2.01
C TYR A 100 0.52 9.77 -0.71
N GLY A 101 -0.37 10.68 -0.31
CA GLY A 101 -1.35 10.47 0.76
C GLY A 101 -2.77 10.30 0.22
N ASP A 102 -2.97 10.39 -1.09
CA ASP A 102 -4.27 10.35 -1.75
C ASP A 102 -5.06 9.09 -1.38
N VAL A 103 -6.37 9.26 -1.23
CA VAL A 103 -7.33 8.17 -0.97
C VAL A 103 -8.41 8.25 -2.03
N TYR A 104 -8.66 7.13 -2.71
CA TYR A 104 -9.75 6.99 -3.65
C TYR A 104 -10.64 5.83 -3.25
N MET A 105 -11.95 6.01 -3.40
CA MET A 105 -12.96 4.97 -3.19
C MET A 105 -13.70 4.72 -4.50
N LEU A 106 -13.79 3.46 -4.90
CA LEU A 106 -14.61 2.99 -6.01
C LEU A 106 -15.96 2.56 -5.45
N ASP A 107 -17.02 3.25 -5.87
CA ASP A 107 -18.38 2.99 -5.42
C ASP A 107 -19.04 1.82 -6.16
N ASP A 108 -20.27 1.53 -5.78
CA ASP A 108 -21.09 0.48 -6.37
C ASP A 108 -21.45 0.73 -7.84
N GLU A 109 -21.41 1.99 -8.29
CA GLU A 109 -21.58 2.40 -9.68
C GLU A 109 -20.27 2.39 -10.47
N MET A 110 -19.18 1.85 -9.90
CA MET A 110 -17.86 1.76 -10.51
C MET A 110 -17.25 3.13 -10.85
N LYS A 111 -17.52 4.14 -10.02
CA LYS A 111 -16.96 5.49 -10.12
C LYS A 111 -15.98 5.77 -8.98
N TRP A 112 -14.83 6.31 -9.34
CA TRP A 112 -13.83 6.73 -8.37
C TRP A 112 -14.18 8.09 -7.77
N LYS A 113 -14.15 8.16 -6.44
CA LYS A 113 -14.32 9.37 -5.64
C LYS A 113 -13.05 9.63 -4.83
N ALA A 114 -12.55 10.87 -4.88
CA ALA A 114 -11.46 11.30 -4.01
C ALA A 114 -11.98 11.54 -2.59
N LEU A 115 -11.25 11.04 -1.60
CA LEU A 115 -11.57 11.18 -0.17
C LEU A 115 -10.45 11.98 0.54
N PRO A 116 -10.67 12.40 1.80
CA PRO A 116 -9.63 13.06 2.58
C PRO A 116 -8.33 12.23 2.62
N PRO A 117 -7.18 12.85 2.31
CA PRO A 117 -5.91 12.14 2.22
C PRO A 117 -5.41 11.71 3.60
N MET A 118 -4.47 10.77 3.61
CA MET A 118 -3.73 10.40 4.81
C MET A 118 -3.06 11.63 5.46
N PRO A 119 -2.93 11.68 6.80
CA PRO A 119 -2.23 12.75 7.50
C PRO A 119 -0.74 12.91 7.10
N LYS A 120 -0.16 11.84 6.54
CA LYS A 120 1.21 11.81 6.05
C LYS A 120 1.26 10.94 4.78
N PRO A 121 1.93 11.35 3.70
CA PRO A 121 2.12 10.51 2.52
C PRO A 121 2.80 9.18 2.89
N ASN A 122 2.31 8.07 2.33
CA ASN A 122 2.81 6.75 2.71
C ASN A 122 2.77 5.76 1.53
N SER A 123 3.85 5.00 1.35
CA SER A 123 3.95 3.88 0.41
C SER A 123 4.55 2.64 1.07
N HIS A 124 4.66 1.54 0.32
CA HIS A 124 5.12 0.22 0.78
C HIS A 124 4.21 -0.35 1.88
N ILE A 125 2.90 -0.19 1.67
CA ILE A 125 1.81 -0.55 2.58
C ILE A 125 0.84 -1.56 1.96
N GLU A 126 1.26 -2.35 0.97
CA GLU A 126 0.40 -3.26 0.21
C GLU A 126 -0.35 -4.27 1.09
N CYS A 127 0.35 -4.78 2.11
CA CYS A 127 -0.18 -5.74 3.09
C CYS A 127 -0.10 -5.21 4.53
N ALA A 128 0.10 -3.91 4.69
CA ALA A 128 0.40 -3.28 5.97
C ALA A 128 -0.85 -2.65 6.61
N TRP A 129 -2.00 -3.29 6.42
CA TRP A 129 -3.29 -2.79 6.86
C TRP A 129 -4.21 -3.91 7.37
N VAL A 130 -5.17 -3.54 8.22
CA VAL A 130 -6.25 -4.42 8.70
C VAL A 130 -7.54 -3.62 8.81
N ILE A 131 -8.68 -4.33 8.83
CA ILE A 131 -9.98 -3.74 9.11
C ILE A 131 -10.37 -4.10 10.54
N VAL A 132 -10.72 -3.10 11.36
CA VAL A 132 -11.15 -3.28 12.75
C VAL A 132 -12.31 -2.31 13.02
N ASN A 133 -13.44 -2.80 13.51
CA ASN A 133 -14.64 -1.99 13.82
C ASN A 133 -15.02 -1.03 12.68
N ASN A 134 -15.11 -1.57 11.46
CA ASN A 134 -15.39 -0.81 10.23
C ASN A 134 -14.38 0.30 9.87
N SER A 135 -13.22 0.34 10.52
CA SER A 135 -12.15 1.30 10.24
C SER A 135 -10.95 0.60 9.61
N ILE A 136 -10.20 1.33 8.78
CA ILE A 136 -8.97 0.85 8.16
C ILE A 136 -7.80 1.30 9.01
N ILE A 137 -6.98 0.35 9.47
CA ILE A 137 -5.76 0.64 10.23
C ILE A 137 -4.56 0.35 9.35
N ILE A 138 -3.61 1.28 9.28
CA ILE A 138 -2.37 1.16 8.50
C ILE A 138 -1.18 1.27 9.45
N VAL A 139 -0.22 0.35 9.32
CA VAL A 139 0.99 0.28 10.14
C VAL A 139 2.24 0.35 9.27
N GLY A 140 3.18 1.20 9.63
CA GLY A 140 4.45 1.30 8.92
C GLY A 140 4.33 1.90 7.52
N GLY A 141 5.30 1.57 6.66
CA GLY A 141 5.47 2.12 5.33
C GLY A 141 6.66 3.08 5.23
N THR A 142 6.76 3.80 4.11
CA THR A 142 7.79 4.80 3.84
C THR A 142 7.15 6.10 3.35
N THR A 143 7.74 7.20 3.77
CA THR A 143 7.24 8.54 3.45
C THR A 143 8.27 9.33 2.65
N GLU A 144 7.98 10.61 2.44
CA GLU A 144 8.86 11.55 1.76
C GLU A 144 10.27 11.57 2.38
N LYS A 145 11.26 11.80 1.52
CA LYS A 145 12.66 11.87 1.94
C LYS A 145 12.88 13.06 2.86
N HIS A 146 13.82 12.92 3.78
CA HIS A 146 14.23 14.01 4.66
C HIS A 146 14.60 15.26 3.83
N PRO A 147 14.03 16.45 4.12
CA PRO A 147 14.16 17.61 3.24
C PRO A 147 15.61 18.06 3.04
N VAL A 148 16.46 17.93 4.06
CA VAL A 148 17.90 18.25 4.00
C VAL A 148 18.76 17.06 3.53
N THR A 149 18.80 15.97 4.30
CA THR A 149 19.71 14.84 4.02
C THR A 149 19.32 13.99 2.82
N LYS A 150 18.10 14.18 2.28
CA LYS A 150 17.49 13.39 1.19
C LYS A 150 17.44 11.88 1.47
N ARG A 151 17.61 11.47 2.73
CA ARG A 151 17.48 10.06 3.15
C ARG A 151 16.02 9.65 3.17
N MET A 152 15.76 8.40 2.80
CA MET A 152 14.46 7.76 3.00
C MET A 152 14.06 7.84 4.47
N ILE A 153 12.78 8.09 4.75
CA ILE A 153 12.21 8.07 6.09
C ILE A 153 11.12 6.99 6.10
N LEU A 154 11.14 6.14 7.12
CA LEU A 154 10.11 5.13 7.33
C LEU A 154 9.00 5.69 8.23
N VAL A 155 7.84 5.05 8.21
CA VAL A 155 6.70 5.45 9.04
C VAL A 155 6.66 4.59 10.30
N GLY A 156 6.38 5.23 11.43
CA GLY A 156 6.15 4.54 12.72
C GLY A 156 4.78 4.83 13.30
N GLU A 157 4.07 5.85 12.81
CA GLU A 157 2.69 6.13 13.21
C GLU A 157 1.75 5.01 12.77
N VAL A 158 0.74 4.75 13.60
CA VAL A 158 -0.39 3.89 13.27
C VAL A 158 -1.55 4.80 12.91
N PHE A 159 -1.99 4.71 11.65
CA PHE A 159 -3.09 5.52 11.13
C PHE A 159 -4.39 4.73 11.16
N GLN A 160 -5.49 5.40 11.54
CA GLN A 160 -6.84 4.87 11.46
C GLN A 160 -7.67 5.77 10.56
N PHE A 161 -8.39 5.18 9.61
CA PHE A 161 -9.38 5.85 8.78
C PHE A 161 -10.77 5.33 9.09
N HIS A 162 -11.71 6.24 9.33
CA HIS A 162 -13.12 5.92 9.47
C HIS A 162 -13.87 6.24 8.17
N PRO A 163 -14.26 5.24 7.36
CA PRO A 163 -14.96 5.45 6.10
C PRO A 163 -16.27 6.21 6.24
N ASP A 164 -16.99 6.02 7.36
CA ASP A 164 -18.31 6.64 7.60
C ASP A 164 -18.23 8.15 7.85
N SER A 165 -17.20 8.59 8.58
CA SER A 165 -17.00 10.01 8.92
C SER A 165 -15.93 10.70 8.08
N LEU A 166 -15.22 9.93 7.24
CA LEU A 166 -14.08 10.37 6.43
C LEU A 166 -12.95 11.02 7.25
N LYS A 167 -12.78 10.58 8.50
CA LYS A 167 -11.77 11.11 9.42
C LYS A 167 -10.57 10.19 9.53
N TRP A 168 -9.39 10.80 9.55
CA TRP A 168 -8.13 10.15 9.87
C TRP A 168 -7.71 10.48 11.30
N LEU A 169 -7.18 9.47 12.01
CA LEU A 169 -6.59 9.60 13.34
C LEU A 169 -5.20 8.96 13.35
N VAL A 170 -4.33 9.47 14.20
CA VAL A 170 -3.08 8.79 14.61
C VAL A 170 -3.35 8.15 15.96
N ILE A 171 -3.46 6.83 16.00
CA ILE A 171 -3.89 6.10 17.19
C ILE A 171 -2.74 5.50 18.00
N GLY A 172 -1.51 5.69 17.56
CA GLY A 172 -0.33 5.21 18.26
C GLY A 172 0.92 5.24 17.40
N LYS A 173 1.99 4.64 17.93
CA LYS A 173 3.26 4.46 17.23
C LYS A 173 3.77 3.04 17.44
N LEU A 174 4.32 2.46 16.38
CA LEU A 174 5.09 1.23 16.42
C LEU A 174 6.36 1.42 17.28
N PRO A 175 6.92 0.34 17.84
CA PRO A 175 8.18 0.39 18.60
C PRO A 175 9.37 0.88 17.75
N TYR A 176 9.22 0.90 16.43
CA TYR A 176 10.17 1.43 15.47
C TYR A 176 9.51 1.71 14.12
N ARG A 177 10.18 2.51 13.30
CA ARG A 177 9.74 2.80 11.93
C ARG A 177 10.14 1.65 11.00
N VAL A 178 9.22 1.20 10.16
CA VAL A 178 9.39 -0.01 9.33
C VAL A 178 8.53 0.09 8.07
N LYS A 179 9.00 -0.47 6.95
CA LYS A 179 8.21 -0.61 5.70
C LYS A 179 8.07 -2.07 5.27
N THR A 180 7.15 -2.32 4.34
CA THR A 180 6.84 -3.66 3.80
C THR A 180 6.52 -4.68 4.89
N THR A 181 5.82 -4.23 5.93
CA THR A 181 5.31 -5.10 6.99
C THR A 181 4.06 -5.83 6.52
N LEU A 182 3.80 -6.97 7.15
CA LEU A 182 2.49 -7.64 7.06
C LEU A 182 1.72 -7.32 8.34
N ALA A 183 0.48 -6.85 8.21
CA ALA A 183 -0.41 -6.61 9.34
C ALA A 183 -1.42 -7.76 9.48
N GLY A 184 -1.82 -8.04 10.71
CA GLY A 184 -2.87 -9.03 11.02
C GLY A 184 -3.68 -8.58 12.22
N PHE A 185 -4.96 -8.95 12.25
CA PHE A 185 -5.80 -8.70 13.41
C PHE A 185 -6.53 -9.98 13.80
N TRP A 186 -6.36 -10.39 15.05
CA TRP A 186 -6.96 -11.63 15.55
C TRP A 186 -7.17 -11.55 17.06
N ASP A 187 -8.36 -11.93 17.51
CA ASP A 187 -8.74 -11.99 18.92
C ASP A 187 -8.45 -10.68 19.70
N GLY A 188 -8.79 -9.53 19.09
CA GLY A 188 -8.57 -8.22 19.69
C GLY A 188 -7.12 -7.69 19.64
N TRP A 189 -6.20 -8.45 19.03
CA TRP A 189 -4.79 -8.07 18.89
C TRP A 189 -4.48 -7.63 17.47
N LEU A 190 -3.86 -6.45 17.36
CA LEU A 190 -3.17 -6.02 16.14
C LEU A 190 -1.75 -6.59 16.16
N TYR A 191 -1.39 -7.26 15.07
CA TYR A 191 -0.07 -7.79 14.78
C TYR A 191 0.57 -7.01 13.65
N PHE A 192 1.88 -6.82 13.73
CA PHE A 192 2.69 -6.58 12.55
C PHE A 192 3.94 -7.47 12.58
N THR A 193 4.37 -7.91 11.41
CA THR A 193 5.55 -8.77 11.26
C THR A 193 6.40 -8.36 10.08
N SER A 194 7.66 -8.75 10.14
CA SER A 194 8.62 -8.66 9.05
C SER A 194 8.95 -7.21 8.65
N GLY A 195 9.63 -7.02 7.51
CA GLY A 195 9.87 -5.71 6.91
C GLY A 195 11.26 -5.13 7.16
N GLN A 196 11.54 -3.97 6.55
CA GLN A 196 12.82 -3.27 6.70
C GLN A 196 12.68 -2.14 7.71
N ARG A 197 13.37 -2.26 8.86
CA ARG A 197 13.48 -1.21 9.87
C ARG A 197 14.55 -0.19 9.50
N ASP A 198 14.48 1.00 10.06
CA ASP A 198 15.59 1.94 10.07
C ASP A 198 16.65 1.61 11.16
N ARG A 199 17.69 2.45 11.27
CA ARG A 199 18.72 2.33 12.32
C ARG A 199 18.35 3.03 13.63
N GLY A 200 17.21 3.73 13.68
CA GLY A 200 16.76 4.48 14.85
C GLY A 200 16.23 5.87 14.50
N PRO A 201 15.71 6.61 15.50
CA PRO A 201 15.08 7.92 15.31
C PRO A 201 16.00 8.93 14.61
N ASP A 202 17.27 9.00 15.01
CA ASP A 202 18.27 9.95 14.49
C ASP A 202 18.92 9.50 13.17
N ASN A 203 18.71 8.23 12.79
CA ASN A 203 19.30 7.67 11.58
C ASN A 203 18.26 6.86 10.79
N PRO A 204 17.54 7.51 9.86
CA PRO A 204 16.48 6.87 9.09
C PRO A 204 17.03 5.94 7.99
N ALA A 205 18.34 5.70 7.94
CA ALA A 205 18.93 4.77 6.99
C ALA A 205 18.40 3.34 7.22
N PRO A 206 18.22 2.56 6.14
CA PRO A 206 17.72 1.20 6.25
C PRO A 206 18.69 0.30 7.05
N ARG A 207 18.09 -0.60 7.82
CA ARG A 207 18.74 -1.73 8.50
C ARG A 207 18.40 -3.03 7.73
N LYS A 208 18.93 -4.16 8.22
CA LYS A 208 18.54 -5.50 7.75
C LYS A 208 17.02 -5.69 7.88
N VAL A 209 16.47 -6.45 6.94
CA VAL A 209 15.10 -6.98 7.04
C VAL A 209 15.03 -7.87 8.27
N ILE A 210 13.94 -7.74 9.02
CA ILE A 210 13.70 -8.51 10.24
C ILE A 210 12.56 -9.51 9.99
N GLY A 211 12.50 -10.56 10.81
CA GLY A 211 11.41 -11.54 10.85
C GLY A 211 10.63 -11.51 12.17
N ASP A 212 10.81 -10.45 12.97
CA ASP A 212 10.18 -10.31 14.27
C ASP A 212 8.69 -9.99 14.12
N MET A 213 7.89 -10.48 15.08
CA MET A 213 6.47 -10.21 15.21
C MET A 213 6.21 -9.41 16.49
N TRP A 214 5.40 -8.36 16.38
CA TRP A 214 4.93 -7.55 17.50
C TRP A 214 3.42 -7.52 17.51
N ARG A 215 2.84 -7.36 18.70
CA ARG A 215 1.39 -7.19 18.84
C ARG A 215 1.01 -6.22 19.95
N THR A 216 -0.14 -5.59 19.81
CA THR A 216 -0.77 -4.77 20.85
C THR A 216 -2.29 -4.95 20.82
N LYS A 217 -2.95 -4.74 21.96
CA LYS A 217 -4.40 -4.53 21.95
C LYS A 217 -4.68 -3.13 21.44
N LEU A 218 -5.74 -2.99 20.65
CA LEU A 218 -6.26 -1.70 20.22
C LEU A 218 -7.38 -1.28 21.17
N SER A 219 -7.33 -0.04 21.64
CA SER A 219 -8.44 0.59 22.38
C SER A 219 -9.13 1.54 21.43
N LEU A 220 -10.14 1.05 20.71
CA LEU A 220 -10.90 1.79 19.69
C LEU A 220 -12.33 2.04 20.15
#